data_AF-A0A4P2Q0N5-F1
#
_entry.id   AF-A0A4P2Q0N5-F1
#
_cell.length_a   1.000
_cell.length_b   1.000
_cell.length_c   1.000
_cell.angle_alpha   90.00
_cell.angle_beta   90.00
_cell.angle_gamma   90.00
#
_symmetry.space_group_name_H-M   'P 1'
#
loop_
_entity.id
_entity.type
_entity.pdbx_description
1 polymer ?
#
loop_
_entity_poly.entity_id
_entity_poly.type
_entity_poly.pdbx_seq_one_letter_code
_entity_poly.pdbx_strand_id
1 'polypeptide(L)'
;MLQRFSLSPAILGSLLLVASCTITVNNGGTGGAGGTGGPGGTGGAGGSGGSSGPGGADGGTSGPGGADGGTSGPGGADGTGGSGGGLPVACTLPQEVGPCKAAIRAYWHDPATGVCMPFIYGGCEGNANRFDTREACQEACHGGTPDMDACEAPGDCVLAAVDSCMGCDPVHAVSLVAVNRSMKDAYDIANQSHDIACEPCPDVPEAERTSQYFTATCERGRCVVLDVRESPLTECAEDADCALRDGLGCCEGCDGTGIVALNQSADLTGMVCPEGFGACPPCAPQYPPGMTAVCSAGRCRPEIKAP
;
A
#
# COMPACT_ATOMS: atom_id res chain seq x y z
N MET A 1 -19.94 72.88 39.65
CA MET A 1 -19.06 73.85 40.33
C MET A 1 -17.69 73.20 40.53
N LEU A 2 -16.64 73.86 40.05
CA LEU A 2 -15.24 73.44 40.14
C LEU A 2 -14.70 73.57 41.57
N GLN A 3 -13.73 72.72 41.95
CA GLN A 3 -12.39 73.07 42.46
C GLN A 3 -11.71 71.79 42.99
N ARG A 4 -10.71 71.22 42.31
CA ARG A 4 -9.27 71.57 42.31
C ARG A 4 -8.68 71.70 43.73
N PHE A 5 -7.94 70.67 44.16
CA PHE A 5 -6.76 70.82 45.02
C PHE A 5 -5.55 70.20 44.32
N SER A 6 -4.42 70.82 44.58
CA SER A 6 -3.23 70.92 43.74
C SER A 6 -1.99 70.69 44.61
N LEU A 7 -1.01 69.95 44.07
CA LEU A 7 0.45 69.95 44.39
C LEU A 7 0.84 69.32 45.75
N SER A 8 1.98 68.62 45.96
CA SER A 8 3.25 68.41 45.24
C SER A 8 4.10 67.33 46.03
N PRO A 9 5.42 67.11 45.84
CA PRO A 9 6.07 66.06 45.05
C PRO A 9 7.03 65.14 45.87
N ALA A 10 7.87 64.36 45.17
CA ALA A 10 8.95 63.47 45.67
C ALA A 10 8.47 62.11 46.18
N ILE A 11 8.95 60.98 45.65
CA ILE A 11 10.25 60.40 45.99
C ILE A 11 10.89 59.71 44.77
N LEU A 12 12.20 59.91 44.67
CA LEU A 12 13.16 59.31 43.74
C LEU A 12 13.19 57.77 43.82
N GLY A 13 13.41 57.16 42.64
CA GLY A 13 14.48 56.18 42.46
C GLY A 13 14.11 54.71 42.58
N SER A 14 14.05 54.03 41.44
CA SER A 14 14.87 52.82 41.20
C SER A 14 14.86 52.48 39.72
N LEU A 15 16.08 52.31 39.21
CA LEU A 15 16.48 52.07 37.82
C LEU A 15 16.61 50.56 37.59
N LEU A 16 16.50 50.14 36.32
CA LEU A 16 16.93 48.86 35.71
C LEU A 16 15.96 47.68 35.95
N LEU A 17 15.57 46.83 34.99
CA LEU A 17 16.01 46.55 33.62
C LEU A 17 14.81 45.83 32.94
N VAL A 18 14.31 46.31 31.80
CA VAL A 18 13.34 45.55 30.98
C VAL A 18 14.01 45.25 29.64
N ALA A 19 14.41 43.99 29.46
CA ALA A 19 14.85 43.48 28.17
C ALA A 19 13.62 43.30 27.28
N SER A 20 13.56 44.06 26.19
CA SER A 20 12.65 43.81 25.07
C SER A 20 13.46 43.16 23.95
N CYS A 21 13.05 41.98 23.51
CA CYS A 21 13.45 41.44 22.21
C CYS A 21 12.19 41.31 21.36
N THR A 22 12.06 42.23 20.41
CA THR A 22 11.17 42.15 19.26
C THR A 22 11.80 41.23 18.21
N ILE A 23 11.03 40.22 17.77
CA ILE A 23 11.40 39.37 16.64
C ILE A 23 11.11 40.11 15.34
N THR A 24 12.14 40.32 14.53
CA THR A 24 12.04 40.81 13.16
C THR A 24 11.86 39.62 12.22
N VAL A 25 10.77 39.61 11.45
CA VAL A 25 10.55 38.67 10.34
C VAL A 25 11.34 39.17 9.14
N ASN A 26 12.31 38.38 8.67
CA ASN A 26 13.07 38.68 7.46
C ASN A 26 12.48 37.90 6.26
N ASN A 27 11.82 38.62 5.36
CA ASN A 27 11.48 38.13 4.01
C ASN A 27 12.63 38.51 3.07
N GLY A 28 13.51 37.55 2.79
CA GLY A 28 14.56 37.67 1.78
C GLY A 28 14.18 36.90 0.52
N GLY A 29 13.44 37.55 -0.38
CA GLY A 29 13.28 37.10 -1.77
C GLY A 29 14.39 37.70 -2.64
N THR A 30 15.06 36.87 -3.43
CA THR A 30 15.93 37.31 -4.51
C THR A 30 15.37 36.84 -5.84
N GLY A 31 15.00 37.81 -6.69
CA GLY A 31 14.59 37.60 -8.06
C GLY A 31 15.73 37.75 -9.06
N GLY A 32 15.52 37.16 -10.23
CA GLY A 32 16.28 37.29 -11.46
C GLY A 32 16.02 36.07 -12.33
N ALA A 33 15.85 36.10 -13.65
CA ALA A 33 15.66 37.14 -14.66
C ALA A 33 15.12 36.38 -15.90
N GLY A 34 14.32 37.05 -16.73
CA GLY A 34 13.63 36.44 -17.87
C GLY A 34 14.53 35.99 -19.03
N GLY A 35 13.99 35.06 -19.83
CA GLY A 35 14.52 34.64 -21.12
C GLY A 35 13.38 34.20 -22.03
N THR A 36 13.12 35.00 -23.06
CA THR A 36 12.20 34.75 -24.18
C THR A 36 12.85 33.88 -25.25
N GLY A 37 12.09 32.98 -25.89
CA GLY A 37 12.42 32.47 -27.23
C GLY A 37 11.90 31.06 -27.54
N GLY A 38 10.85 30.96 -28.37
CA GLY A 38 10.71 29.83 -29.31
C GLY A 38 11.76 29.95 -30.46
N PRO A 39 11.78 29.09 -31.50
CA PRO A 39 10.63 28.40 -32.11
C PRO A 39 10.90 26.93 -32.57
N GLY A 40 9.91 26.31 -33.24
CA GLY A 40 10.17 25.45 -34.40
C GLY A 40 9.77 23.98 -34.31
N GLY A 41 8.77 23.58 -35.11
CA GLY A 41 8.42 22.19 -35.38
C GLY A 41 9.13 21.59 -36.59
N THR A 42 8.49 20.55 -37.17
CA THR A 42 8.92 19.58 -38.22
C THR A 42 9.64 18.35 -37.62
N GLY A 43 9.40 17.09 -37.99
CA GLY A 43 8.64 16.45 -39.07
C GLY A 43 9.43 15.21 -39.55
N GLY A 44 8.73 14.10 -39.86
CA GLY A 44 9.28 12.93 -40.60
C GLY A 44 9.66 11.73 -39.70
N ALA A 45 9.08 10.53 -39.79
CA ALA A 45 8.85 9.58 -40.90
C ALA A 45 9.97 8.54 -41.06
N GLY A 46 9.57 7.25 -41.00
CA GLY A 46 10.14 6.15 -41.78
C GLY A 46 11.23 5.31 -41.11
N GLY A 47 11.12 3.98 -41.22
CA GLY A 47 12.27 3.11 -40.98
C GLY A 47 11.99 1.65 -40.61
N SER A 48 11.24 0.92 -41.42
CA SER A 48 11.29 -0.55 -41.48
C SER A 48 12.70 -1.04 -41.83
N GLY A 49 13.21 -2.04 -41.11
CA GLY A 49 14.45 -2.72 -41.46
C GLY A 49 14.50 -4.13 -40.87
N GLY A 50 14.17 -5.13 -41.68
CA GLY A 50 14.43 -6.53 -41.39
C GLY A 50 15.76 -7.00 -42.00
N SER A 51 16.38 -7.98 -41.34
CA SER A 51 17.35 -8.96 -41.88
C SER A 51 17.54 -10.02 -40.78
N SER A 52 17.12 -11.28 -40.90
CA SER A 52 17.51 -12.37 -41.83
C SER A 52 18.99 -12.78 -41.77
N GLY A 53 19.28 -13.71 -40.83
CA GLY A 53 20.20 -14.87 -40.95
C GLY A 53 21.72 -14.66 -40.94
N PRO A 54 22.54 -15.75 -40.89
CA PRO A 54 22.20 -17.18 -40.82
C PRO A 54 22.95 -18.02 -39.74
N GLY A 55 22.42 -19.22 -39.49
CA GLY A 55 23.11 -20.53 -39.42
C GLY A 55 24.39 -20.73 -38.59
N GLY A 56 24.30 -21.63 -37.61
CA GLY A 56 25.42 -22.38 -37.05
C GLY A 56 24.91 -23.69 -36.42
N ALA A 57 25.14 -24.81 -37.11
CA ALA A 57 24.94 -26.16 -36.62
C ALA A 57 26.25 -26.68 -35.99
N ASP A 58 26.14 -27.66 -35.09
CA ASP A 58 27.03 -28.83 -34.84
C ASP A 58 26.83 -29.29 -33.39
N GLY A 59 26.24 -30.47 -33.13
CA GLY A 59 26.96 -31.74 -32.91
C GLY A 59 27.22 -31.92 -31.40
N GLY A 60 26.47 -32.71 -30.63
CA GLY A 60 26.43 -34.17 -30.68
C GLY A 60 27.55 -34.79 -29.85
N THR A 61 27.26 -35.36 -28.68
CA THR A 61 27.79 -36.66 -28.22
C THR A 61 27.11 -37.12 -26.92
N SER A 62 26.68 -38.37 -26.95
CA SER A 62 26.22 -39.17 -25.82
C SER A 62 27.42 -39.88 -25.17
N GLY A 63 27.36 -40.12 -23.86
CA GLY A 63 28.29 -40.99 -23.13
C GLY A 63 27.75 -41.36 -21.74
N PRO A 64 27.67 -42.64 -21.36
CA PRO A 64 26.94 -43.10 -20.17
C PRO A 64 27.85 -43.43 -18.96
N GLY A 65 27.23 -43.59 -17.78
CA GLY A 65 27.72 -44.51 -16.74
C GLY A 65 27.86 -43.92 -15.33
N GLY A 66 27.28 -44.61 -14.35
CA GLY A 66 27.64 -44.48 -12.93
C GLY A 66 26.46 -44.55 -11.96
N ALA A 67 26.07 -45.76 -11.57
CA ALA A 67 25.27 -46.02 -10.39
C ALA A 67 26.17 -46.09 -9.14
N ASP A 68 25.59 -45.84 -7.97
CA ASP A 68 25.91 -46.30 -6.59
C ASP A 68 25.44 -45.18 -5.64
N GLY A 69 24.49 -45.39 -4.72
CA GLY A 69 24.56 -46.28 -3.57
C GLY A 69 24.56 -45.39 -2.31
N GLY A 70 23.45 -45.36 -1.57
CA GLY A 70 23.18 -44.34 -0.56
C GLY A 70 23.83 -44.54 0.81
N THR A 71 23.62 -43.57 1.70
CA THR A 71 23.55 -43.76 3.16
C THR A 71 22.68 -42.68 3.80
N SER A 72 21.68 -43.10 4.56
CA SER A 72 20.94 -42.29 5.52
C SER A 72 21.79 -42.03 6.77
N GLY A 73 21.77 -40.79 7.28
CA GLY A 73 22.30 -40.41 8.59
C GLY A 73 21.65 -39.09 9.03
N PRO A 74 21.13 -38.98 10.26
CA PRO A 74 20.40 -37.80 10.72
C PRO A 74 21.34 -36.80 11.40
N GLY A 75 21.15 -35.51 11.17
CA GLY A 75 21.78 -34.46 11.97
C GLY A 75 21.82 -33.11 11.25
N GLY A 76 21.33 -32.08 11.95
CA GLY A 76 21.62 -30.68 11.62
C GLY A 76 20.39 -29.86 11.28
N ALA A 77 19.80 -29.25 12.30
CA ALA A 77 18.97 -28.06 12.11
C ALA A 77 19.90 -26.90 11.76
N ASP A 78 19.80 -26.39 10.53
CA ASP A 78 20.31 -25.09 10.12
C ASP A 78 19.27 -24.48 9.16
N GLY A 79 18.43 -23.59 9.71
CA GLY A 79 17.33 -22.93 9.01
C GLY A 79 17.77 -21.67 8.27
N THR A 80 18.83 -21.73 7.48
CA THR A 80 19.19 -20.66 6.54
C THR A 80 18.59 -20.97 5.18
N GLY A 81 17.36 -20.50 4.97
CA GLY A 81 16.63 -20.58 3.70
C GLY A 81 17.25 -19.70 2.62
N GLY A 82 18.37 -20.13 2.05
CA GLY A 82 18.90 -19.58 0.81
C GLY A 82 18.28 -20.30 -0.39
N SER A 83 17.19 -19.77 -0.93
CA SER A 83 16.61 -20.23 -2.20
C SER A 83 17.48 -19.78 -3.37
N GLY A 84 18.46 -20.61 -3.72
CA GLY A 84 19.18 -20.54 -4.99
C GLY A 84 18.48 -21.31 -6.12
N GLY A 85 17.18 -21.58 -6.00
CA GLY A 85 16.37 -22.20 -7.04
C GLY A 85 15.69 -21.11 -7.88
N GLY A 86 15.99 -21.05 -9.17
CA GLY A 86 15.35 -20.08 -10.07
C GLY A 86 13.83 -20.22 -10.07
N LEU A 87 13.15 -19.08 -10.22
CA LEU A 87 11.69 -18.99 -10.26
C LEU A 87 11.10 -19.93 -11.35
N PRO A 88 9.96 -20.60 -11.10
CA PRO A 88 9.33 -21.46 -12.12
C PRO A 88 9.08 -20.70 -13.42
N VAL A 89 9.24 -21.37 -14.57
CA VAL A 89 9.04 -20.75 -15.89
C VAL A 89 7.68 -20.07 -15.98
N ALA A 90 6.62 -20.70 -15.43
CA ALA A 90 5.28 -20.13 -15.37
C ALA A 90 5.27 -18.69 -14.83
N CYS A 91 6.00 -18.40 -13.75
CA CYS A 91 6.04 -17.09 -13.11
C CYS A 91 6.85 -16.03 -13.87
N THR A 92 7.56 -16.42 -14.93
CA THR A 92 8.36 -15.52 -15.76
C THR A 92 7.71 -15.19 -17.09
N LEU A 93 6.58 -15.85 -17.43
CA LEU A 93 5.83 -15.58 -18.65
C LEU A 93 5.02 -14.29 -18.51
N PRO A 94 4.72 -13.56 -19.59
CA PRO A 94 3.83 -12.40 -19.54
C PRO A 94 2.39 -12.83 -19.21
N GLN A 95 1.55 -11.92 -18.72
CA GLN A 95 0.10 -12.17 -18.68
C GLN A 95 -0.47 -12.37 -20.09
N GLU A 96 -1.38 -13.32 -20.26
CA GLU A 96 -2.10 -13.56 -21.52
C GLU A 96 -3.61 -13.64 -21.31
N VAL A 97 -4.32 -12.65 -21.87
CA VAL A 97 -5.80 -12.60 -21.86
C VAL A 97 -6.39 -13.72 -22.72
N GLY A 98 -5.74 -14.10 -23.82
CA GLY A 98 -6.29 -15.03 -24.80
C GLY A 98 -7.34 -14.39 -25.73
N PRO A 99 -7.80 -15.11 -26.77
CA PRO A 99 -8.68 -14.56 -27.80
C PRO A 99 -10.16 -14.56 -27.43
N CYS A 100 -10.55 -15.32 -26.39
CA CYS A 100 -11.93 -15.37 -25.93
C CYS A 100 -12.33 -14.08 -25.19
N LYS A 101 -13.64 -13.86 -25.06
CA LYS A 101 -14.24 -12.59 -24.58
C LYS A 101 -14.97 -12.73 -23.24
N ALA A 102 -14.68 -13.78 -22.46
CA ALA A 102 -15.17 -13.85 -21.10
C ALA A 102 -14.38 -12.86 -20.23
N ALA A 103 -15.00 -12.40 -19.14
CA ALA A 103 -14.35 -11.54 -18.16
C ALA A 103 -14.10 -12.36 -16.89
N ILE A 104 -13.07 -13.21 -16.92
CA ILE A 104 -12.72 -14.08 -15.79
C ILE A 104 -11.59 -13.43 -15.01
N ARG A 105 -11.82 -13.15 -13.73
CA ARG A 105 -10.76 -12.66 -12.84
C ARG A 105 -9.72 -13.75 -12.63
N ALA A 106 -8.46 -13.39 -12.82
CA ALA A 106 -7.32 -14.24 -12.54
C ALA A 106 -6.14 -13.41 -12.03
N TYR A 107 -5.08 -14.07 -11.60
CA TYR A 107 -3.86 -13.47 -11.10
C TYR A 107 -2.67 -13.96 -11.92
N TRP A 108 -1.68 -13.10 -12.12
CA TRP A 108 -0.41 -13.42 -12.76
C TRP A 108 0.72 -12.85 -11.91
N HIS A 109 1.89 -13.48 -11.96
CA HIS A 109 3.08 -12.99 -11.30
C HIS A 109 3.82 -12.02 -12.21
N ASP A 110 4.00 -10.78 -11.76
CA ASP A 110 4.80 -9.80 -12.48
C ASP A 110 6.29 -9.97 -12.13
N PRO A 111 7.14 -10.49 -13.05
CA PRO A 111 8.56 -10.69 -12.78
C PRO A 111 9.34 -9.38 -12.60
N ALA A 112 8.79 -8.22 -12.99
CA ALA A 112 9.45 -6.93 -12.79
C ALA A 112 9.36 -6.44 -11.35
N THR A 113 8.34 -6.87 -10.59
CA THR A 113 8.10 -6.47 -9.21
C THR A 113 8.18 -7.64 -8.22
N GLY A 114 7.97 -8.87 -8.68
CA GLY A 114 7.78 -10.04 -7.81
C GLY A 114 6.37 -10.15 -7.22
N VAL A 115 5.45 -9.27 -7.65
CA VAL A 115 4.12 -9.13 -7.06
C VAL A 115 3.08 -9.86 -7.92
N CYS A 116 2.14 -10.55 -7.27
CA CYS A 116 1.00 -11.17 -7.94
C CYS A 116 -0.11 -10.15 -8.21
N MET A 117 -0.33 -9.86 -9.48
CA MET A 117 -1.22 -8.81 -9.97
C MET A 117 -2.51 -9.40 -10.53
N PRO A 118 -3.67 -8.77 -10.30
CA PRO A 118 -4.93 -9.22 -10.90
C PRO A 118 -5.00 -8.83 -12.38
N PHE A 119 -5.65 -9.65 -13.18
CA PHE A 119 -5.96 -9.35 -14.58
C PHE A 119 -7.26 -10.05 -15.02
N ILE A 120 -7.74 -9.71 -16.23
CA ILE A 120 -8.90 -10.33 -16.85
C ILE A 120 -8.45 -11.37 -17.87
N TYR A 121 -8.76 -12.63 -17.61
CA TYR A 121 -8.60 -13.73 -18.55
C TYR A 121 -9.84 -13.89 -19.43
N GLY A 122 -9.61 -14.00 -20.74
CA GLY A 122 -10.62 -14.12 -21.79
C GLY A 122 -11.39 -15.45 -21.76
N GLY A 123 -10.91 -16.44 -21.02
CA GLY A 123 -11.59 -17.74 -20.83
C GLY A 123 -11.16 -18.86 -21.77
N CYS A 124 -10.19 -18.64 -22.65
CA CYS A 124 -9.54 -19.71 -23.42
C CYS A 124 -8.11 -19.34 -23.80
N GLU A 125 -7.30 -20.37 -24.09
CA GLU A 125 -5.87 -20.25 -24.40
C GLU A 125 -5.10 -19.53 -23.29
N GLY A 126 -4.10 -18.73 -23.64
CA GLY A 126 -3.18 -18.11 -22.70
C GLY A 126 -2.04 -19.05 -22.29
N ASN A 127 -1.35 -18.69 -21.21
CA ASN A 127 -0.20 -19.44 -20.72
C ASN A 127 -0.36 -19.86 -19.25
N ALA A 128 0.72 -20.36 -18.66
CA ALA A 128 0.74 -20.90 -17.30
C ALA A 128 0.91 -19.82 -16.19
N ASN A 129 1.21 -18.57 -16.53
CA ASN A 129 1.22 -17.46 -15.57
C ASN A 129 -0.21 -16.97 -15.30
N ARG A 130 -1.06 -17.88 -14.84
CA ARG A 130 -2.46 -17.60 -14.56
C ARG A 130 -2.92 -18.48 -13.40
N PHE A 131 -3.38 -17.82 -12.36
CA PHE A 131 -3.83 -18.43 -11.12
C PHE A 131 -5.23 -17.93 -10.78
N ASP A 132 -6.06 -18.79 -10.17
CA ASP A 132 -7.44 -18.43 -9.83
C ASP A 132 -7.51 -17.49 -8.62
N THR A 133 -6.52 -17.56 -7.73
CA THR A 133 -6.40 -16.73 -6.54
C THR A 133 -5.01 -16.11 -6.42
N ARG A 134 -4.93 -14.99 -5.69
CA ARG A 134 -3.67 -14.32 -5.38
C ARG A 134 -2.74 -15.23 -4.59
N GLU A 135 -3.30 -15.92 -3.60
CA GLU A 135 -2.56 -16.81 -2.71
C GLU A 135 -1.94 -17.97 -3.49
N ALA A 136 -2.65 -18.52 -4.48
CA ALA A 136 -2.11 -19.55 -5.35
C ALA A 136 -0.96 -19.03 -6.23
N CYS A 137 -1.05 -17.78 -6.72
CA CYS A 137 0.04 -17.13 -7.45
C CYS A 137 1.27 -16.93 -6.55
N GLN A 138 1.05 -16.39 -5.35
CA GLN A 138 2.12 -16.12 -4.39
C GLN A 138 2.85 -17.43 -4.05
N GLU A 139 2.11 -18.47 -3.63
CA GLU A 139 2.67 -19.79 -3.29
C GLU A 139 3.45 -20.43 -4.45
N ALA A 140 2.99 -20.24 -5.69
CA ALA A 140 3.67 -20.77 -6.86
C ALA A 140 4.93 -19.99 -7.26
N CYS A 141 4.99 -18.69 -6.94
CA CYS A 141 5.98 -17.75 -7.46
C CYS A 141 6.86 -17.10 -6.37
N HIS A 142 7.13 -17.83 -5.29
CA HIS A 142 8.01 -17.36 -4.22
C HIS A 142 9.50 -17.39 -4.55
N GLY A 143 10.24 -16.46 -3.94
CA GLY A 143 11.71 -16.48 -3.89
C GLY A 143 12.42 -15.99 -5.15
N GLY A 144 11.72 -15.30 -6.04
CA GLY A 144 12.32 -14.58 -7.17
C GLY A 144 13.02 -13.28 -6.74
N THR A 145 13.73 -12.63 -7.65
CA THR A 145 14.22 -11.26 -7.44
C THR A 145 13.86 -10.40 -8.64
N PRO A 146 13.23 -9.23 -8.45
CA PRO A 146 12.81 -8.63 -7.17
C PRO A 146 11.65 -9.38 -6.50
N ASP A 147 11.51 -9.23 -5.18
CA ASP A 147 10.44 -9.81 -4.35
C ASP A 147 9.79 -8.71 -3.49
N MET A 148 9.10 -7.78 -4.15
CA MET A 148 8.65 -6.55 -3.50
C MET A 148 7.51 -6.74 -2.50
N ASP A 149 6.87 -7.91 -2.44
CA ASP A 149 5.87 -8.28 -1.43
C ASP A 149 6.41 -9.24 -0.36
N ALA A 150 7.72 -9.50 -0.27
CA ALA A 150 8.30 -10.24 0.86
C ALA A 150 8.19 -9.45 2.18
N CYS A 151 7.90 -10.10 3.30
CA CYS A 151 7.82 -9.47 4.62
C CYS A 151 8.24 -10.40 5.75
N GLU A 152 8.60 -9.83 6.90
CA GLU A 152 8.93 -10.58 8.12
C GLU A 152 7.89 -10.35 9.21
N ALA A 153 7.32 -9.14 9.26
CA ALA A 153 6.32 -8.74 10.24
C ALA A 153 5.12 -8.04 9.59
N PRO A 154 3.94 -8.04 10.23
CA PRO A 154 2.74 -7.41 9.68
C PRO A 154 2.89 -5.92 9.35
N GLY A 155 3.64 -5.17 10.16
CA GLY A 155 3.92 -3.75 9.94
C GLY A 155 4.83 -3.43 8.74
N ASP A 156 5.49 -4.44 8.17
CA ASP A 156 6.30 -4.30 6.97
C ASP A 156 5.45 -4.07 5.72
N CYS A 157 4.15 -4.35 5.77
CA CYS A 157 3.30 -4.29 4.60
C CYS A 157 2.53 -2.97 4.51
N VAL A 158 2.40 -2.47 3.29
CA VAL A 158 1.58 -1.30 2.96
C VAL A 158 0.78 -1.57 1.69
N LEU A 159 -0.39 -0.95 1.58
CA LEU A 159 -1.19 -1.01 0.36
C LEU A 159 -0.54 -0.18 -0.75
N ALA A 160 -0.64 -0.70 -1.97
CA ALA A 160 -0.32 0.00 -3.19
C ALA A 160 -1.41 -0.25 -4.24
N ALA A 161 -1.55 0.68 -5.18
CA ALA A 161 -2.50 0.54 -6.28
C ALA A 161 -1.95 -0.43 -7.34
N VAL A 162 -2.85 -1.17 -8.00
CA VAL A 162 -2.48 -2.01 -9.15
C VAL A 162 -2.17 -1.19 -10.40
N ASP A 163 -2.71 0.02 -10.46
CA ASP A 163 -2.60 0.99 -11.53
C ASP A 163 -2.04 2.31 -11.01
N SER A 164 -1.67 3.20 -11.93
CA SER A 164 -1.00 4.47 -11.63
C SER A 164 -1.84 5.46 -10.81
N CYS A 165 -3.13 5.18 -10.62
CA CYS A 165 -4.05 5.98 -9.85
C CYS A 165 -4.78 5.10 -8.86
N MET A 166 -4.68 5.41 -7.57
CA MET A 166 -5.48 4.71 -6.56
C MET A 166 -6.96 4.87 -6.92
N GLY A 167 -7.67 3.75 -7.02
CA GLY A 167 -9.09 3.75 -7.32
C GLY A 167 -9.87 4.62 -6.33
N CYS A 168 -10.89 5.31 -6.82
CA CYS A 168 -11.83 6.05 -5.98
C CYS A 168 -12.82 5.10 -5.31
N ASP A 169 -13.43 5.53 -4.20
CA ASP A 169 -14.48 4.76 -3.56
C ASP A 169 -15.70 4.58 -4.50
N PRO A 170 -16.32 3.40 -4.54
CA PRO A 170 -15.97 2.19 -3.80
C PRO A 170 -14.74 1.47 -4.39
N VAL A 171 -13.71 1.31 -3.56
CA VAL A 171 -12.53 0.49 -3.87
C VAL A 171 -12.85 -0.99 -3.72
N HIS A 172 -12.33 -1.80 -4.63
CA HIS A 172 -12.39 -3.26 -4.52
C HIS A 172 -11.00 -3.82 -4.18
N ALA A 173 -10.94 -4.96 -3.48
CA ALA A 173 -9.68 -5.62 -3.13
C ALA A 173 -8.76 -5.88 -4.34
N VAL A 174 -9.33 -6.03 -5.54
CA VAL A 174 -8.58 -6.24 -6.78
C VAL A 174 -7.94 -4.99 -7.37
N SER A 175 -8.27 -3.81 -6.86
CA SER A 175 -7.59 -2.57 -7.21
C SER A 175 -6.36 -2.31 -6.33
N LEU A 176 -6.09 -3.22 -5.39
CA LEU A 176 -5.05 -3.09 -4.39
C LEU A 176 -4.11 -4.30 -4.45
N VAL A 177 -2.84 -4.02 -4.20
CA VAL A 177 -1.85 -5.02 -3.79
C VAL A 177 -1.23 -4.58 -2.47
N ALA A 178 -0.53 -5.50 -1.83
CA ALA A 178 0.25 -5.22 -0.64
C ALA A 178 1.71 -5.46 -0.98
N VAL A 179 2.56 -4.51 -0.66
CA VAL A 179 4.01 -4.57 -0.89
C VAL A 179 4.75 -4.25 0.39
N ASN A 180 6.01 -4.66 0.45
CA ASN A 180 6.90 -4.26 1.52
C ASN A 180 7.06 -2.74 1.51
N ARG A 181 6.89 -2.14 2.68
CA ARG A 181 6.99 -0.70 2.95
C ARG A 181 8.32 -0.14 2.48
N SER A 182 9.42 -0.87 2.68
CA SER A 182 10.76 -0.45 2.23
C SER A 182 10.91 -0.49 0.70
N MET A 183 10.07 -1.25 0.00
CA MET A 183 10.07 -1.42 -1.45
C MET A 183 8.96 -0.61 -2.14
N LYS A 184 8.12 0.12 -1.39
CA LYS A 184 6.95 0.85 -1.92
C LYS A 184 7.32 1.81 -3.06
N ASP A 185 8.35 2.62 -2.86
CA ASP A 185 8.79 3.58 -3.89
C ASP A 185 9.31 2.85 -5.14
N ALA A 186 10.03 1.73 -4.96
CA ALA A 186 10.53 0.92 -6.06
C ALA A 186 9.39 0.23 -6.83
N TYR A 187 8.37 -0.26 -6.12
CA TYR A 187 7.14 -0.79 -6.72
C TYR A 187 6.43 0.27 -7.53
N ASP A 188 6.20 1.45 -6.95
CA ASP A 188 5.53 2.53 -7.66
C ASP A 188 6.31 2.84 -8.95
N ILE A 189 7.66 2.94 -8.88
CA ILE A 189 8.61 3.13 -10.01
C ILE A 189 8.39 2.11 -11.11
N ALA A 190 8.41 0.83 -10.75
CA ALA A 190 8.16 -0.26 -11.68
C ALA A 190 6.76 -0.21 -12.29
N ASN A 191 5.75 0.18 -11.51
CA ASN A 191 4.35 0.26 -11.94
C ASN A 191 3.98 1.60 -12.64
N GLN A 192 4.99 2.39 -13.07
CA GLN A 192 4.83 3.62 -13.86
C GLN A 192 3.90 4.67 -13.23
N SER A 193 3.84 4.74 -11.89
CA SER A 193 2.88 5.56 -11.15
C SER A 193 3.26 7.05 -10.96
N HIS A 194 4.32 7.58 -11.58
CA HIS A 194 4.97 8.85 -11.15
C HIS A 194 4.57 10.12 -11.89
N ASP A 195 4.06 10.00 -13.12
CA ASP A 195 3.86 11.16 -14.02
C ASP A 195 2.42 11.26 -14.56
N ILE A 196 1.48 10.54 -13.95
CA ILE A 196 0.07 10.55 -14.36
C ILE A 196 -0.72 11.42 -13.38
N ALA A 197 -1.31 12.51 -13.88
CA ALA A 197 -2.29 13.28 -13.13
C ALA A 197 -3.59 12.47 -13.03
N CYS A 198 -3.91 11.99 -11.83
CA CYS A 198 -5.15 11.28 -11.57
C CYS A 198 -6.35 12.24 -11.53
N GLU A 199 -7.48 11.79 -12.05
CA GLU A 199 -8.74 12.53 -11.94
C GLU A 199 -9.14 12.64 -10.46
N PRO A 200 -9.69 13.79 -10.01
CA PRO A 200 -10.21 13.92 -8.66
C PRO A 200 -11.31 12.90 -8.39
N CYS A 201 -11.31 12.29 -7.19
CA CYS A 201 -12.36 11.36 -6.82
C CYS A 201 -13.70 12.07 -6.59
N PRO A 202 -14.82 11.48 -7.03
CA PRO A 202 -16.14 11.98 -6.69
C PRO A 202 -16.39 11.82 -5.17
N ASP A 203 -17.13 12.76 -4.59
CA ASP A 203 -17.60 12.64 -3.21
C ASP A 203 -18.66 11.53 -3.14
N VAL A 204 -18.36 10.45 -2.43
CA VAL A 204 -19.30 9.38 -2.12
C VAL A 204 -19.73 9.44 -0.65
N PRO A 205 -20.96 9.02 -0.30
CA PRO A 205 -21.39 8.94 1.10
C PRO A 205 -20.50 7.99 1.90
N GLU A 206 -20.26 8.26 3.19
CA GLU A 206 -19.44 7.41 4.08
C GLU A 206 -19.92 5.95 4.11
N ALA A 207 -21.22 5.71 3.94
CA ALA A 207 -21.79 4.35 3.88
C ALA A 207 -21.38 3.54 2.63
N GLU A 208 -20.96 4.22 1.55
CA GLU A 208 -20.52 3.60 0.29
C GLU A 208 -19.00 3.53 0.18
N ARG A 209 -18.26 4.14 1.13
CA ARG A 209 -16.80 4.09 1.15
C ARG A 209 -16.33 2.72 1.59
N THR A 210 -15.45 2.13 0.78
CA THR A 210 -14.93 0.78 1.01
C THR A 210 -13.42 0.75 1.20
N SER A 211 -12.71 1.80 0.79
CA SER A 211 -11.26 1.98 0.95
C SER A 211 -10.80 1.74 2.39
N GLN A 212 -11.58 2.22 3.37
CA GLN A 212 -11.28 2.07 4.81
C GLN A 212 -11.29 0.64 5.33
N TYR A 213 -11.84 -0.33 4.60
CA TYR A 213 -11.89 -1.72 5.04
C TYR A 213 -10.70 -2.56 4.57
N PHE A 214 -9.83 -1.99 3.74
CA PHE A 214 -8.65 -2.68 3.26
C PHE A 214 -7.41 -2.24 4.04
N THR A 215 -6.59 -3.20 4.44
CA THR A 215 -5.27 -2.97 5.00
C THR A 215 -4.28 -4.00 4.43
N ALA A 216 -3.00 -3.81 4.71
CA ALA A 216 -1.95 -4.74 4.35
C ALA A 216 -1.44 -5.46 5.60
N THR A 217 -1.15 -6.75 5.48
CA THR A 217 -0.55 -7.52 6.58
C THR A 217 0.40 -8.58 6.01
N CYS A 218 1.22 -9.16 6.87
CA CYS A 218 2.19 -10.17 6.51
C CYS A 218 1.64 -11.56 6.82
N GLU A 219 1.37 -12.36 5.79
CA GLU A 219 0.95 -13.75 5.91
C GLU A 219 1.98 -14.65 5.23
N ARG A 220 2.53 -15.61 5.98
CA ARG A 220 3.47 -16.62 5.45
C ARG A 220 4.70 -16.00 4.74
N GLY A 221 5.17 -14.86 5.22
CA GLY A 221 6.31 -14.14 4.64
C GLY A 221 5.96 -13.26 3.43
N ARG A 222 4.67 -13.01 3.18
CA ARG A 222 4.19 -12.21 2.05
C ARG A 222 3.18 -11.17 2.47
N CYS A 223 3.30 -9.99 1.87
CA CYS A 223 2.33 -8.94 2.02
C CYS A 223 1.06 -9.31 1.26
N VAL A 224 -0.06 -9.29 1.97
CA VAL A 224 -1.39 -9.57 1.43
C VAL A 224 -2.36 -8.44 1.76
N VAL A 225 -3.31 -8.21 0.86
CA VAL A 225 -4.44 -7.30 1.11
C VAL A 225 -5.46 -8.04 1.96
N LEU A 226 -5.72 -7.47 3.14
CA LEU A 226 -6.71 -7.95 4.09
C LEU A 226 -7.98 -7.09 3.97
N ASP A 227 -9.13 -7.73 3.73
CA ASP A 227 -10.44 -7.10 3.94
C ASP A 227 -10.90 -7.37 5.37
N VAL A 228 -10.92 -6.33 6.21
CA VAL A 228 -11.22 -6.51 7.64
C VAL A 228 -12.68 -6.92 7.89
N ARG A 229 -13.58 -6.70 6.93
CA ARG A 229 -14.99 -7.11 7.05
C ARG A 229 -15.15 -8.62 7.03
N GLU A 230 -14.20 -9.30 6.39
CA GLU A 230 -14.16 -10.76 6.28
C GLU A 230 -13.16 -11.38 7.28
N SER A 231 -12.41 -10.55 8.02
CA SER A 231 -11.41 -11.01 8.97
C SER A 231 -11.98 -11.19 10.37
N PRO A 232 -11.34 -12.02 11.22
CA PRO A 232 -11.76 -12.20 12.62
C PRO A 232 -11.84 -10.90 13.45
N LEU A 233 -11.23 -9.81 12.97
CA LEU A 233 -11.25 -8.51 13.62
C LEU A 233 -12.65 -7.91 13.76
N THR A 234 -13.60 -8.35 12.92
CA THR A 234 -14.98 -7.88 12.96
C THR A 234 -15.94 -8.88 13.58
N GLU A 235 -15.52 -10.07 14.02
CA GLU A 235 -16.45 -11.05 14.59
C GLU A 235 -17.09 -10.53 15.88
N CYS A 236 -18.39 -10.74 16.07
CA CYS A 236 -19.09 -10.30 17.29
C CYS A 236 -20.29 -11.20 17.59
N ALA A 237 -20.72 -11.21 18.85
CA ALA A 237 -21.96 -11.83 19.28
C ALA A 237 -23.04 -10.77 19.56
N GLU A 238 -22.65 -9.61 20.09
CA GLU A 238 -23.54 -8.51 20.43
C GLU A 238 -22.92 -7.13 20.16
N ASP A 239 -23.75 -6.08 20.12
CA ASP A 239 -23.30 -4.70 19.84
C ASP A 239 -22.19 -4.23 20.81
N ALA A 240 -22.20 -4.73 22.04
CA ALA A 240 -21.22 -4.37 23.06
C ALA A 240 -19.80 -4.89 22.77
N ASP A 241 -19.66 -5.91 21.91
CA ASP A 241 -18.36 -6.41 21.45
C ASP A 241 -17.69 -5.45 20.48
N CYS A 242 -18.46 -4.56 19.85
CA CYS A 242 -17.98 -3.71 18.77
C CYS A 242 -17.59 -2.32 19.28
N ALA A 243 -16.54 -1.74 18.69
CA ALA A 243 -16.16 -0.35 18.88
C ALA A 243 -15.89 0.33 17.55
N LEU A 244 -16.28 1.60 17.45
CA LEU A 244 -15.89 2.46 16.34
C LEU A 244 -14.40 2.78 16.45
N ARG A 245 -13.75 2.87 15.29
CA ARG A 245 -12.37 3.27 15.14
C ARG A 245 -12.22 4.16 13.92
N ASP A 246 -11.39 5.17 14.02
CA ASP A 246 -11.02 6.04 12.90
C ASP A 246 -9.84 5.39 12.14
N GLY A 247 -10.16 4.66 11.06
CA GLY A 247 -9.19 3.96 10.21
C GLY A 247 -8.62 2.64 10.77
N LEU A 248 -7.89 1.94 9.89
CA LEU A 248 -7.19 0.67 10.17
C LEU A 248 -5.69 0.83 10.38
N GLY A 249 -5.22 2.08 10.46
CA GLY A 249 -3.83 2.37 10.74
C GLY A 249 -3.42 1.94 12.14
N CYS A 250 -2.10 1.89 12.33
CA CYS A 250 -1.50 1.62 13.64
C CYS A 250 -2.01 2.59 14.72
N CYS A 251 -2.17 3.86 14.37
CA CYS A 251 -2.92 4.83 15.16
C CYS A 251 -4.26 5.13 14.51
N GLU A 252 -5.23 5.49 15.35
CA GLU A 252 -6.47 6.08 14.89
C GLU A 252 -6.19 7.39 14.15
N GLY A 253 -6.90 7.60 13.04
CA GLY A 253 -7.03 8.91 12.43
C GLY A 253 -7.73 9.88 13.38
N CYS A 254 -7.64 11.17 13.09
CA CYS A 254 -8.32 12.23 13.84
C CYS A 254 -9.19 13.13 12.98
N ASP A 255 -9.41 12.74 11.72
CA ASP A 255 -10.20 13.51 10.76
C ASP A 255 -11.64 13.02 10.64
N GLY A 256 -11.98 11.89 11.29
CA GLY A 256 -13.31 11.30 11.25
C GLY A 256 -13.63 10.67 9.89
N THR A 257 -12.62 10.35 9.09
CA THR A 257 -12.80 9.75 7.77
C THR A 257 -12.35 8.29 7.77
N GLY A 258 -13.17 7.42 7.17
CA GLY A 258 -12.80 6.02 7.04
C GLY A 258 -13.09 5.24 8.31
N ILE A 259 -14.28 5.48 8.85
CA ILE A 259 -14.69 4.92 10.13
C ILE A 259 -15.02 3.44 9.93
N VAL A 260 -14.44 2.61 10.79
CA VAL A 260 -14.67 1.17 10.83
C VAL A 260 -15.24 0.77 12.19
N ALA A 261 -15.86 -0.41 12.25
CA ALA A 261 -16.27 -1.03 13.50
C ALA A 261 -15.53 -2.35 13.66
N LEU A 262 -14.82 -2.53 14.76
CA LEU A 262 -14.03 -3.72 15.05
C LEU A 262 -14.46 -4.31 16.39
N ASN A 263 -14.16 -5.59 16.59
CA ASN A 263 -14.29 -6.22 17.89
C ASN A 263 -13.26 -5.59 18.85
N GLN A 264 -13.70 -5.21 20.05
CA GLN A 264 -12.87 -4.60 21.09
C GLN A 264 -11.75 -5.52 21.60
N SER A 265 -11.91 -6.83 21.43
CA SER A 265 -10.92 -7.86 21.77
C SER A 265 -9.95 -8.17 20.63
N ALA A 266 -10.14 -7.57 19.45
CA ALA A 266 -9.28 -7.81 18.31
C ALA A 266 -7.91 -7.12 18.48
N ASP A 267 -6.83 -7.87 18.29
CA ASP A 267 -5.47 -7.33 18.29
C ASP A 267 -5.12 -6.73 16.92
N LEU A 268 -5.70 -5.57 16.59
CA LEU A 268 -5.33 -4.85 15.37
C LEU A 268 -3.88 -4.36 15.44
N THR A 269 -3.45 -3.89 16.62
CA THR A 269 -2.10 -3.33 16.83
C THR A 269 -1.01 -4.33 16.43
N GLY A 270 -1.09 -5.58 16.91
CA GLY A 270 -0.15 -6.63 16.52
C GLY A 270 -0.17 -6.98 15.01
N MET A 271 -1.26 -6.65 14.31
CA MET A 271 -1.44 -6.95 12.89
C MET A 271 -1.03 -5.81 11.95
N VAL A 272 -1.03 -4.56 12.39
CA VAL A 272 -0.75 -3.41 11.49
C VAL A 272 0.41 -2.53 11.97
N CYS A 273 0.85 -2.67 13.22
CA CYS A 273 1.95 -1.89 13.77
C CYS A 273 3.28 -2.63 13.61
N PRO A 274 4.37 -1.91 13.29
CA PRO A 274 5.71 -2.48 13.32
C PRO A 274 6.14 -2.80 14.76
N GLU A 275 7.11 -3.71 14.92
CA GLU A 275 7.70 -3.98 16.22
C GLU A 275 8.38 -2.72 16.79
N GLY A 276 8.20 -2.48 18.10
CA GLY A 276 8.74 -1.29 18.75
C GLY A 276 8.00 0.01 18.41
N PHE A 277 6.80 -0.08 17.82
CA PHE A 277 5.93 1.08 17.63
C PHE A 277 5.67 1.80 18.97
N GLY A 278 5.84 3.12 18.97
CA GLY A 278 5.68 3.96 20.16
C GLY A 278 4.22 4.16 20.56
N ALA A 279 3.97 5.07 21.50
CA ALA A 279 2.61 5.46 21.84
C ALA A 279 1.99 6.29 20.70
N CYS A 280 0.71 6.03 20.38
CA CYS A 280 -0.04 6.88 19.48
C CYS A 280 -0.21 8.29 20.07
N PRO A 281 -0.17 9.34 19.23
CA PRO A 281 -0.61 10.67 19.64
C PRO A 281 -2.03 10.59 20.22
N PRO A 282 -2.38 11.41 21.23
CA PRO A 282 -3.74 11.47 21.73
C PRO A 282 -4.66 11.92 20.59
N CYS A 283 -5.64 11.08 20.28
CA CYS A 283 -6.68 11.38 19.32
C CYS A 283 -8.03 11.43 20.02
N ALA A 284 -8.88 12.35 19.58
CA ALA A 284 -10.29 12.40 19.93
C ALA A 284 -11.08 12.22 18.63
N PRO A 285 -11.30 10.97 18.17
CA PRO A 285 -11.96 10.72 16.89
C PRO A 285 -13.35 11.37 16.89
N GLN A 286 -13.67 12.06 15.80
CA GLN A 286 -14.96 12.72 15.65
C GLN A 286 -15.87 11.86 14.79
N TYR A 287 -16.77 11.12 15.44
CA TYR A 287 -17.76 10.32 14.75
C TYR A 287 -18.97 11.16 14.35
N PRO A 288 -19.56 10.92 13.16
CA PRO A 288 -20.83 11.53 12.77
C PRO A 288 -21.91 11.34 13.85
N PRO A 289 -22.75 12.34 14.12
CA PRO A 289 -23.80 12.23 15.13
C PRO A 289 -24.71 11.02 14.88
N GLY A 290 -24.90 10.19 15.91
CA GLY A 290 -25.75 8.99 15.83
C GLY A 290 -25.07 7.77 15.19
N MET A 291 -23.80 7.86 14.79
CA MET A 291 -23.03 6.71 14.37
C MET A 291 -22.68 5.83 15.57
N THR A 292 -22.92 4.53 15.44
CA THR A 292 -22.65 3.51 16.45
C THR A 292 -22.04 2.27 15.80
N ALA A 293 -21.26 1.51 16.57
CA ALA A 293 -20.84 0.19 16.14
C ALA A 293 -21.93 -0.83 16.53
N VAL A 294 -22.37 -1.64 15.57
CA VAL A 294 -23.40 -2.66 15.77
C VAL A 294 -22.90 -4.02 15.32
N CYS A 295 -23.38 -5.07 15.98
CA CYS A 295 -23.16 -6.42 15.55
C CYS A 295 -24.26 -6.86 14.60
N SER A 296 -23.93 -6.94 13.31
CA SER A 296 -24.87 -7.30 12.25
C SER A 296 -24.40 -8.54 11.52
N ALA A 297 -25.21 -9.61 11.56
CA ALA A 297 -24.87 -10.92 10.99
C ALA A 297 -23.54 -11.48 11.53
N GLY A 298 -23.27 -11.29 12.83
CA GLY A 298 -22.04 -11.75 13.49
C GLY A 298 -20.80 -10.94 13.13
N ARG A 299 -20.97 -9.76 12.51
CA ARG A 299 -19.88 -8.86 12.11
C ARG A 299 -20.13 -7.43 12.60
N CYS A 300 -19.12 -6.81 13.18
CA CYS A 300 -19.12 -5.41 13.58
C CYS A 300 -19.23 -4.53 12.33
N ARG A 301 -20.17 -3.59 12.35
CA ARG A 301 -20.38 -2.61 11.28
C ARG A 301 -20.68 -1.22 11.86
N PRO A 302 -20.21 -0.15 11.22
CA PRO A 302 -20.68 1.19 11.55
C PRO A 302 -22.11 1.38 11.04
N GLU A 303 -23.00 1.89 11.88
CA GLU A 303 -24.38 2.20 11.52
C GLU A 303 -24.77 3.58 12.07
N ILE A 304 -25.38 4.41 11.23
CA ILE A 304 -26.05 5.64 11.65
C ILE A 304 -27.52 5.28 11.86
N LYS A 305 -27.98 5.28 13.12
CA LYS A 305 -29.41 5.08 13.39
C LYS A 305 -30.17 6.27 12.83
N ALA A 306 -31.11 6.00 11.91
CA ALA A 306 -32.03 7.02 11.44
C ALA A 306 -32.84 7.57 12.64
N PRO A 307 -33.09 8.88 12.70
CA PRO A 307 -33.85 9.51 13.78
C PRO A 307 -35.31 9.05 13.82
#